data_AF-A0A241VW00-F1
#
_entry.id   AF-A0A241VW00-F1
#
_cell.length_a   1.000
_cell.length_b   1.000
_cell.length_c   1.000
_cell.angle_alpha   90.00
_cell.angle_beta   90.00
_cell.angle_gamma   90.00
#
_symmetry.space_group_name_H-M   'P 1'
#
loop_
_entity.id
_entity.type
_entity.pdbx_description
1 polymer ?
#
loop_
_entity_poly.entity_id
_entity_poly.type
_entity_poly.pdbx_seq_one_letter_code
_entity_poly.pdbx_strand_id
1 'polypeptide(L)' 'MDKFKQWLINQHQAKKLYQQELTQCLFKPSSYVQQIENGEHILEIMEYLEYCKVLDADPREGIALIDLAISSF' A
#
# COMPACT_ATOMS: atom_id res chain seq x y z
N MET A 1 -11.37 3.31 4.73
CA MET A 1 -10.82 2.31 3.79
C MET A 1 -10.46 2.92 2.44
N ASP A 2 -11.36 3.60 1.72
CA ASP A 2 -11.06 4.11 0.37
C ASP A 2 -9.93 5.15 0.31
N LYS A 3 -9.82 6.04 1.31
CA LYS A 3 -8.71 7.00 1.41
C LYS A 3 -7.34 6.32 1.53
N PHE A 4 -7.26 5.21 2.27
CA PHE A 4 -6.02 4.45 2.44
C PHE A 4 -5.59 3.78 1.13
N LYS A 5 -6.54 3.14 0.41
CA LYS A 5 -6.27 2.55 -0.91
C LYS A 5 -5.77 3.58 -1.92
N GLN A 6 -6.45 4.73 -2.00
CA GLN A 6 -6.04 5.83 -2.87
C GLN A 6 -4.66 6.37 -2.49
N TRP A 7 -4.35 6.46 -1.20
CA TRP A 7 -3.03 6.84 -0.75
C TRP A 7 -1.96 5.82 -1.21
N LEU A 8 -2.19 4.51 -1.08
CA LEU A 8 -1.25 3.49 -1.57
C LEU A 8 -0.99 3.62 -3.08
N ILE A 9 -2.04 3.79 -3.88
CA ILE A 9 -1.93 4.00 -5.33
C ILE A 9 -1.10 5.25 -5.64
N ASN A 10 -1.34 6.35 -4.91
CA ASN A 10 -0.60 7.59 -5.09
C ASN A 10 0.89 7.44 -4.73
N GLN A 11 1.22 6.71 -3.65
CA GLN A 11 2.61 6.44 -3.28
C GLN A 11 3.32 5.60 -4.35
N HIS A 12 2.64 4.57 -4.87
CA HIS A 12 3.16 3.75 -5.97
C HIS A 12 3.44 4.60 -7.22
N GLN A 13 2.48 5.44 -7.63
CA GLN A 13 2.64 6.33 -8.78
C GLN A 13 3.75 7.38 -8.57
N ALA A 14 3.88 7.93 -7.36
CA ALA A 14 4.90 8.92 -7.03
C ALA A 14 6.33 8.36 -7.13
N LYS A 15 6.51 7.07 -6.81
CA LYS A 15 7.79 6.38 -6.93
C LYS A 15 8.20 6.12 -8.38
N LYS A 16 7.27 6.23 -9.34
CA LYS A 16 7.45 5.94 -10.77
C LYS A 16 7.99 4.53 -11.05
N LEU A 17 7.70 3.59 -10.16
CA LEU A 17 8.00 2.19 -10.39
C LEU A 17 6.93 1.60 -11.29
N TYR A 18 7.35 0.83 -12.28
CA TYR A 18 6.42 -0.05 -12.97
C TYR A 18 6.01 -1.17 -12.01
N GLN A 19 4.79 -1.66 -12.16
CA GLN A 19 4.25 -2.73 -11.31
C GLN A 19 5.18 -3.97 -11.25
N GLN A 20 5.89 -4.27 -12.34
CA GLN A 20 6.88 -5.36 -12.38
C GLN A 20 8.07 -5.11 -11.44
N GLU A 21 8.58 -3.88 -11.36
CA GLU A 21 9.70 -3.53 -10.48
C GLU A 21 9.27 -3.62 -9.01
N LEU A 22 8.06 -3.14 -8.68
CA LEU A 22 7.49 -3.26 -7.34
C LEU A 22 7.36 -4.73 -6.92
N THR A 23 6.88 -5.59 -7.81
CA THR A 23 6.70 -7.03 -7.54
C THR A 23 8.04 -7.76 -7.36
N GLN A 24 9.08 -7.35 -8.07
CA GLN A 24 10.44 -7.86 -7.89
C GLN A 24 11.02 -7.46 -6.53
N CYS A 25 10.87 -6.19 -6.13
CA CYS A 25 11.35 -5.72 -4.83
C CYS A 25 10.64 -6.41 -3.65
N LEU A 26 9.35 -6.71 -3.79
CA LEU A 26 8.56 -7.39 -2.77
C LEU A 26 8.71 -8.91 -2.79
N PHE A 27 9.31 -9.48 -3.85
CA PHE A 27 9.30 -10.92 -4.11
C PHE A 27 7.88 -11.54 -4.13
N LYS A 28 6.92 -10.82 -4.73
CA LYS A 28 5.50 -11.20 -4.81
C LYS A 28 5.02 -11.27 -6.26
N PRO A 29 3.95 -12.02 -6.59
CA PRO A 29 3.39 -12.05 -7.93
C PRO A 29 2.72 -10.72 -8.31
N SER A 30 2.54 -10.44 -9.60
CA SER A 30 1.89 -9.21 -10.08
C SER A 30 0.46 -9.01 -9.58
N SER A 31 -0.26 -10.11 -9.35
CA SER A 31 -1.59 -10.11 -8.75
C SER A 31 -1.61 -9.56 -7.33
N TYR A 32 -0.52 -9.67 -6.57
CA TYR A 32 -0.43 -9.20 -5.18
C TYR A 32 -0.69 -7.69 -5.09
N VAL A 33 0.03 -6.90 -5.90
CA VAL A 33 -0.13 -5.44 -5.92
C VAL A 33 -1.54 -5.06 -6.36
N GLN A 34 -2.09 -5.71 -7.40
CA GLN A 34 -3.46 -5.47 -7.86
C GLN A 34 -4.51 -5.76 -6.79
N GLN A 35 -4.38 -6.87 -6.07
CA GLN A 35 -5.31 -7.25 -5.02
C GLN A 35 -5.27 -6.26 -3.84
N ILE A 36 -4.11 -5.71 -3.51
CA ILE A 36 -3.97 -4.65 -2.50
C ILE A 36 -4.69 -3.38 -2.95
N GLU A 37 -4.39 -2.89 -4.15
CA GLU A 37 -4.94 -1.64 -4.67
C GLU A 37 -6.46 -1.70 -4.87
N ASN A 38 -6.99 -2.88 -5.22
CA ASN A 38 -8.42 -3.15 -5.32
C ASN A 38 -9.10 -3.37 -3.94
N GLY A 39 -8.31 -3.63 -2.89
CA GLY A 39 -8.82 -3.96 -1.55
C GLY A 39 -9.30 -5.40 -1.38
N GLU A 40 -8.88 -6.30 -2.27
CA GLU A 40 -9.14 -7.73 -2.21
C GLU A 40 -8.15 -8.46 -1.29
N HIS A 41 -7.00 -7.84 -1.02
CA HIS A 41 -5.98 -8.34 -0.10
C HIS A 41 -5.79 -7.35 1.05
N ILE A 42 -6.03 -7.82 2.28
CA ILE A 42 -5.74 -7.07 3.49
C ILE A 42 -4.27 -7.25 3.81
N LEU A 43 -3.51 -6.14 3.81
CA LEU A 43 -2.11 -6.14 4.21
C LEU A 43 -1.99 -6.41 5.71
N GLU A 44 -1.25 -7.46 6.09
CA GLU A 44 -0.78 -7.59 7.47
C GLU A 44 0.22 -6.46 7.80
N ILE A 45 0.40 -6.15 9.10
CA ILE A 45 1.24 -5.00 9.49
C ILE A 45 2.69 -5.11 8.98
N MET A 46 3.25 -6.31 8.95
CA MET A 46 4.59 -6.54 8.41
C MET A 46 4.65 -6.33 6.90
N GLU A 47 3.64 -6.82 6.17
CA GLU A 47 3.53 -6.62 4.72
C GLU A 47 3.35 -5.14 4.38
N TYR A 48 2.53 -4.42 5.15
CA TYR A 48 2.35 -2.98 4.99
C TYR A 48 3.65 -2.21 5.18
N LEU A 49 4.45 -2.53 6.22
CA LEU A 49 5.72 -1.87 6.47
C LEU A 49 6.75 -2.18 5.37
N GLU A 50 6.79 -3.41 4.87
CA GLU A 50 7.63 -3.79 3.74
C GLU A 50 7.21 -3.04 2.46
N TYR A 51 5.91 -2.96 2.21
CA TYR A 51 5.34 -2.22 1.08
C TYR A 51 5.71 -0.73 1.13
N CYS A 52 5.57 -0.09 2.30
CA CYS A 52 5.99 1.30 2.50
C CYS A 52 7.49 1.49 2.29
N LYS A 53 8.32 0.55 2.75
CA LYS A 53 9.77 0.60 2.56
C LYS A 53 10.17 0.57 1.09
N VAL A 54 9.52 -0.28 0.28
CA VAL A 54 9.80 -0.36 -1.17
C VAL A 54 9.34 0.92 -1.87
N LEU A 55 8.19 1.46 -1.47
CA LEU A 55 7.67 2.71 -2.02
C LEU A 55 8.36 3.96 -1.48
N ASP A 56 9.23 3.85 -0.48
CA ASP A 56 9.86 4.98 0.22
C ASP A 56 8.81 5.95 0.79
N ALA A 57 7.71 5.38 1.28
CA ALA A 57 6.58 6.08 1.87
C ALA A 57 6.65 6.01 3.40
N ASP A 58 6.21 7.06 4.09
CA ASP A 58 6.11 7.05 5.55
C ASP A 58 4.88 6.22 5.98
N PRO A 59 5.07 5.07 6.65
CA PRO A 59 3.95 4.23 7.06
C PRO A 59 3.02 4.93 8.06
N ARG A 60 3.46 5.98 8.75
CA ARG A 60 2.63 6.74 9.70
C ARG A 60 1.48 7.47 9.00
N GLU A 61 1.69 7.93 7.76
CA GLU A 61 0.65 8.60 6.98
C GLU A 61 -0.52 7.66 6.68
N GLY A 62 -0.23 6.45 6.18
CA GLY A 62 -1.26 5.46 5.89
C GLY A 62 -1.99 4.99 7.15
N ILE A 63 -1.29 4.79 8.27
CA ILE A 63 -1.92 4.44 9.56
C ILE A 63 -2.85 5.56 10.04
N ALA A 64 -2.46 6.84 9.92
CA ALA A 64 -3.33 7.96 10.27
C ALA A 64 -4.63 7.97 9.45
N LEU A 65 -4.58 7.58 8.17
CA LEU A 65 -5.78 7.45 7.33
C LEU A 65 -6.70 6.31 7.77
N ILE A 66 -6.14 5.21 8.29
CA ILE A 66 -6.90 4.10 8.85
C ILE A 66 -7.54 4.52 10.18
N ASP A 67 -6.77 5.16 11.07
CA ASP A 67 -7.24 5.63 12.37
C ASP A 67 -8.39 6.63 12.25
N LEU A 68 -8.28 7.61 11.34
CA LEU A 68 -9.35 8.54 11.01
C LEU A 68 -10.61 7.84 10.49
N ALA A 69 -10.44 6.78 9.70
CA ALA A 69 -11.56 6.02 9.15
C ALA A 69 -12.27 5.18 10.23
N ILE A 70 -11.54 4.66 11.21
CA ILE A 70 -12.09 3.86 12.32
C ILE A 70 -12.71 4.76 13.39
N SER A 71 -12.09 5.90 13.71
CA SER A 71 -12.60 6.89 14.68
C SER A 71 -13.90 7.59 14.26
N SER A 72 -14.36 7.34 13.03
CA SER A 72 -15.63 7.84 12.50
C SER A 72 -16.82 6.88 12.72
N PHE A 73 -16.62 5.79 13.45
CA PHE A 73 -17.65 4.83 13.88
C PHE A 73 -17.92 4.97 15.38
#